data_AF-A0A5K1BUC6-F1
#
_entry.id   AF-A0A5K1BUC6-F1
#
_cell.length_a   1.000
_cell.length_b   1.000
_cell.length_c   1.000
_cell.angle_alpha   90.00
_cell.angle_beta   90.00
_cell.angle_gamma   90.00
#
_symmetry.space_group_name_H-M   'P 1'
#
loop_
_entity.id
_entity.type
_entity.pdbx_description
1 polymer ?
#
loop_
_entity_poly.entity_id
_entity_poly.type
_entity_poly.pdbx_seq_one_letter_code
_entity_poly.pdbx_strand_id
1 'polypeptide(L)' 'AGGPFVRILTGRRDGRVSSISNVRPNMVDTTFSMEQMAQVFSSKGLSMEDLVTLS' A
#
# COMPACT_ATOMS: atom_id res chain seq x y z
N ALA A 1 0.48 -20.71 -9.69
CA ALA A 1 -0.42 -19.56 -9.43
C ALA A 1 -1.86 -20.06 -9.47
N GLY A 2 -2.55 -20.01 -8.33
CA GLY A 2 -3.94 -20.44 -8.15
C GLY A 2 -4.69 -19.50 -7.19
N GLY A 3 -4.32 -18.22 -7.23
CA GLY A 3 -4.88 -17.19 -6.36
C GLY A 3 -6.29 -16.77 -6.80
N PRO A 4 -6.91 -15.84 -6.05
CA PRO A 4 -8.27 -15.39 -6.30
C PRO A 4 -8.39 -14.62 -7.63
N PHE A 5 -9.53 -14.77 -8.29
CA PHE A 5 -9.91 -13.94 -9.43
C PHE A 5 -10.57 -12.65 -8.93
N VAL A 6 -9.97 -11.50 -9.27
CA VAL A 6 -10.49 -10.18 -8.89
C VAL A 6 -10.78 -9.37 -10.15
N ARG A 7 -11.98 -8.77 -10.21
CA ARG A 7 -12.35 -7.86 -11.30
C ARG A 7 -11.59 -6.54 -11.13
N ILE A 8 -10.73 -6.21 -12.10
CA ILE A 8 -9.96 -4.96 -12.09
C ILE A 8 -10.78 -3.84 -12.73
N LEU A 9 -11.04 -2.77 -11.98
CA LEU A 9 -11.67 -1.56 -12.50
C LEU A 9 -10.64 -0.75 -13.30
N THR A 10 -10.99 -0.39 -14.54
CA THR A 10 -10.15 0.39 -15.46
C THR A 10 -10.50 1.88 -15.45
N GLY A 11 -9.68 2.71 -16.10
CA GLY A 11 -9.94 4.16 -16.25
C GLY A 11 -9.10 5.07 -15.35
N ARG A 12 -8.12 4.51 -14.62
CA ARG A 12 -7.07 5.31 -13.98
C ARG A 12 -6.27 6.07 -15.04
N ARG A 13 -5.89 7.31 -14.72
CA ARG A 13 -5.07 8.19 -15.57
C ARG A 13 -3.67 8.32 -15.00
N ASP A 14 -2.71 8.54 -15.88
CA ASP A 14 -1.31 8.68 -15.49
C ASP A 14 -1.05 10.00 -14.78
N GLY A 15 -0.33 9.92 -13.65
CA GLY A 15 0.19 11.09 -12.96
C GLY A 15 1.33 11.73 -13.75
N ARG A 16 1.36 13.06 -13.83
CA ARG A 16 2.44 13.81 -14.52
C ARG A 16 3.62 14.16 -13.61
N VAL A 17 3.52 13.86 -12.31
CA VAL A 17 4.49 14.22 -11.29
C VAL A 17 4.95 12.97 -10.57
N SER A 18 6.26 12.73 -10.56
CA SER A 18 6.92 11.73 -9.73
C SER A 18 7.82 12.46 -8.74
N SER A 19 7.65 12.19 -7.44
CA SER A 19 8.40 12.86 -6.38
C SER A 19 9.03 11.87 -5.42
N ILE A 20 10.35 11.89 -5.33
CA ILE A 20 11.12 11.03 -4.40
C ILE A 20 10.80 11.32 -2.93
N SER A 21 10.48 12.58 -2.61
CA SER A 21 10.07 12.98 -1.26
C SER A 21 8.79 12.29 -0.80
N ASN A 22 7.94 11.84 -1.74
CA ASN A 22 6.71 11.14 -1.43
C ASN A 22 6.93 9.62 -1.28
N VAL A 23 8.07 9.07 -1.68
CA VAL A 23 8.27 7.61 -1.65
C VAL A 23 8.53 7.13 -0.23
N ARG A 24 9.60 7.63 0.40
CA ARG A 24 10.05 7.15 1.71
C ARG A 24 8.99 7.21 2.83
N PRO A 25 8.18 8.29 2.98
CA PRO A 25 7.17 8.33 4.02
C PRO A 25 5.93 7.47 3.73
N ASN A 26 5.75 6.98 2.51
CA ASN A 26 4.55 6.22 2.09
C ASN A 26 4.84 4.74 1.79
N MET A 27 6.04 4.25 2.12
CA MET A 27 6.47 2.90 1.80
C MET A 27 6.93 2.21 3.08
N VAL A 28 6.41 1.00 3.33
CA VAL A 28 6.87 0.17 4.44
C VAL A 28 8.27 -0.37 4.16
N ASP A 29 9.10 -0.45 5.20
CA ASP A 29 10.43 -1.03 5.15
C ASP A 29 10.44 -2.33 5.98
N THR A 30 11.31 -3.27 5.60
CA THR A 30 11.55 -4.54 6.32
C THR A 30 12.03 -4.35 7.77
N THR A 31 12.50 -3.15 8.10
CA THR A 31 12.97 -2.78 9.44
C THR A 31 11.88 -2.20 10.34
N PHE A 32 10.67 -2.00 9.84
CA PHE A 32 9.59 -1.37 10.59
C PHE A 32 8.95 -2.32 11.60
N SER A 33 8.55 -1.79 12.76
CA SER A 33 7.70 -2.52 13.70
C SER A 33 6.28 -2.68 13.15
N MET A 34 5.53 -3.62 13.73
CA MET A 34 4.12 -3.83 13.37
C MET A 34 3.28 -2.56 13.49
N GLU A 35 3.52 -1.75 14.53
CA GLU A 35 2.80 -0.50 14.76
C GLU A 35 3.12 0.54 13.68
N GLN A 36 4.37 0.62 13.26
CA GLN A 36 4.80 1.52 12.19
C GLN A 36 4.18 1.13 10.85
N MET A 37 4.14 -0.17 10.54
CA MET A 37 3.44 -0.66 9.34
C MET A 37 1.94 -0.36 9.40
N ALA A 38 1.30 -0.57 10.55
CA ALA A 38 -0.12 -0.27 10.74
C ALA A 38 -0.44 1.22 10.56
N GLN A 39 0.44 2.12 11.03
CA GLN A 39 0.29 3.56 10.81
C GLN A 39 0.37 3.94 9.33
N VAL A 40 1.32 3.39 8.58
CA VAL A 40 1.45 3.66 7.13
C VAL A 40 0.22 3.16 6.38
N PHE A 41 -0.29 1.96 6.69
CA PHE A 41 -1.50 1.43 6.07
C PHE A 41 -2.74 2.26 6.42
N SER A 42 -2.89 2.66 7.68
CA SER A 42 -3.97 3.54 8.13
C SER A 42 -3.96 4.89 7.40
N SER A 43 -2.77 5.44 7.10
CA SER A 43 -2.65 6.68 6.29
C SER A 43 -3.19 6.54 4.85
N LYS A 44 -3.30 5.29 4.36
CA LYS A 44 -3.90 4.95 3.06
C LYS A 44 -5.36 4.53 3.17
N GLY A 45 -5.94 4.60 4.37
CA GLY A 45 -7.30 4.13 4.64
C GLY A 45 -7.43 2.61 4.68
N LEU A 46 -6.33 1.89 4.88
CA LEU A 46 -6.31 0.43 5.01
C LEU A 46 -6.28 0.02 6.49
N SER A 47 -6.96 -1.08 6.80
CA SER A 47 -7.06 -1.64 8.14
C SER A 47 -5.90 -2.58 8.49
N MET A 48 -5.85 -3.03 9.75
CA MET A 48 -4.88 -4.05 10.19
C MET A 48 -5.12 -5.39 9.48
N GLU A 49 -6.36 -5.74 9.16
CA GLU A 49 -6.70 -6.94 8.40
C GLU A 49 -6.15 -6.86 6.97
N ASP A 50 -6.23 -5.68 6.34
CA ASP A 50 -5.66 -5.44 5.03
C ASP A 50 -4.12 -5.58 5.04
N LEU A 51 -3.47 -5.14 6.12
CA LEU A 51 -2.02 -5.31 6.28
C LEU A 51 -1.65 -6.80 6.27
N VAL A 52 -2.35 -7.62 7.06
CA VAL A 52 -2.10 -9.07 7.14
C VAL A 52 -2.43 -9.78 5.83
N THR A 53 -3.46 -9.32 5.11
CA THR A 53 -3.87 -9.92 3.84
C THR A 53 -2.91 -9.61 2.69
N LEU A 54 -2.22 -8.45 2.74
CA LEU A 54 -1.38 -7.93 1.66
C LEU A 54 0.13 -8.10 1.90
N SER A 55 0.56 -8.65 3.03
CA SER A 55 1.96 -8.98 3.36
C SER A 55 2.44 -10.26 2.70
#